data_AF-A0A7G9WF83-F1
#
_entry.id   AF-A0A7G9WF83-F1
#
_cell.length_a   1.000
_cell.length_b   1.000
_cell.length_c   1.000
_cell.angle_alpha   90.00
_cell.angle_beta   90.00
_cell.angle_gamma   90.00
#
_symmetry.space_group_name_H-M   'P 1'
#
loop_
_entity.id
_entity.type
_entity.pdbx_description
1 polymer ?
#
loop_
_entity_poly.entity_id
_entity_poly.type
_entity_poly.pdbx_seq_one_letter_code
_entity_poly.pdbx_strand_id
1 'polypeptide(L)'
;MAITEKQKRFADEYLKDLNATAAARRAGYKDPNFGRQLLTKTNVSEYIQKRMQAQQSRTEITQDRVLQELAAIGFARGTDYAQVTKSGAVAIKPTDQLNDQQKAAVTGIKETQAGVEVKLADKVKALELLGKHLGMFDGASQSADIEDLADLRKEVFGK
;
A
#
# COMPACT_ATOMS: atom_id res chain seq x y z
N MET A 1 11.45 32.49 2.07
CA MET A 1 12.82 32.46 1.50
C MET A 1 12.82 31.62 0.24
N ALA A 2 13.53 32.05 -0.80
CA ALA A 2 13.67 31.24 -2.02
C ALA A 2 14.47 29.95 -1.76
N ILE A 3 14.11 28.86 -2.43
CA ILE A 3 14.86 27.60 -2.37
C ILE A 3 16.12 27.69 -3.24
N THR A 4 17.25 27.23 -2.71
CA THR A 4 18.54 27.22 -3.43
C THR A 4 18.69 25.97 -4.30
N GLU A 5 19.54 26.02 -5.33
CA GLU A 5 19.82 24.86 -6.20
C GLU A 5 20.36 23.64 -5.43
N LYS A 6 21.16 23.89 -4.38
CA LYS A 6 21.67 22.81 -3.53
C LYS A 6 20.56 22.15 -2.70
N GLN A 7 19.60 22.94 -2.22
CA GLN A 7 18.41 22.44 -1.54
C GLN A 7 17.47 21.68 -2.47
N LYS A 8 17.30 22.14 -3.73
CA LYS A 8 16.55 21.39 -4.75
C LYS A 8 17.19 20.04 -5.02
N ARG A 9 18.51 19.99 -5.21
CA ARG A 9 19.25 18.73 -5.41
C ARG A 9 19.08 17.79 -4.22
N PHE A 10 19.14 18.30 -3.00
CA PHE A 10 18.85 17.52 -1.80
C PHE A 10 17.46 16.91 -1.83
N ALA A 11 16.42 17.71 -2.09
CA ALA A 11 15.05 17.23 -2.16
C ALA A 11 14.86 16.16 -3.25
N ASP A 12 15.46 16.35 -4.42
CA ASP A 12 15.42 15.39 -5.53
C ASP A 12 16.09 14.06 -5.20
N GLU A 13 17.22 14.10 -4.48
CA GLU A 13 17.90 12.89 -4.01
C GLU A 13 17.16 12.19 -2.87
N TYR A 14 16.50 12.97 -2.01
CA TYR A 14 15.69 12.47 -0.90
C TYR A 14 14.46 11.71 -1.41
N LEU A 15 13.80 12.20 -2.45
CA LEU A 15 12.62 11.55 -3.02
C LEU A 15 12.89 10.20 -3.70
N LYS A 16 14.15 9.78 -3.85
CA LYS A 16 14.50 8.48 -4.43
C LYS A 16 14.40 7.34 -3.41
N ASP A 17 14.77 7.59 -2.16
CA ASP A 17 14.93 6.56 -1.13
C ASP A 17 14.48 6.99 0.28
N LEU A 18 13.94 8.21 0.41
CA LEU A 18 13.53 8.84 1.67
C LEU A 18 14.64 8.86 2.74
N ASN A 19 15.90 8.84 2.32
CA ASN A 19 17.05 8.85 3.22
C ASN A 19 17.71 10.23 3.26
N ALA A 20 17.42 11.00 4.31
CA ALA A 20 17.91 12.37 4.47
C ALA A 20 19.45 12.46 4.49
N THR A 21 20.13 11.52 5.15
CA THR A 21 21.60 11.52 5.26
C THR A 21 22.25 11.22 3.92
N ALA A 22 21.76 10.18 3.22
CA ALA A 22 22.27 9.83 1.89
C ALA A 22 21.99 10.93 0.86
N ALA A 23 20.81 11.56 0.93
CA ALA A 23 20.43 12.67 0.07
C ALA A 23 21.33 13.90 0.27
N ALA A 24 21.64 14.25 1.52
CA ALA A 24 22.55 15.36 1.83
C ALA A 24 23.96 15.12 1.27
N ARG A 25 24.46 13.88 1.40
CA ARG A 25 25.75 13.48 0.81
C ARG A 25 25.74 13.60 -0.71
N ARG A 26 24.72 13.06 -1.39
CA ARG A 26 24.56 13.13 -2.86
C ARG A 26 24.38 14.56 -3.37
N ALA A 27 23.75 15.43 -2.57
CA ALA A 27 23.60 16.85 -2.86
C ALA A 27 24.85 17.70 -2.54
N GLY A 28 25.93 17.08 -2.05
CA GLY A 28 27.22 17.73 -1.81
C GLY A 28 27.27 18.54 -0.52
N TYR A 29 26.45 18.25 0.49
CA TYR A 29 26.61 18.82 1.83
C TYR A 29 27.83 18.20 2.52
N LYS A 30 28.65 19.05 3.17
CA LYS A 30 29.86 18.60 3.87
C LYS A 30 29.54 17.70 5.06
N ASP A 31 28.48 18.05 5.80
CA ASP A 31 27.92 17.23 6.87
C ASP A 31 26.61 16.58 6.37
N PRO A 32 26.60 15.25 6.12
CA PRO A 32 25.39 14.52 5.76
C PRO A 32 24.29 14.55 6.83
N ASN A 33 24.61 14.75 8.11
CA ASN A 33 23.61 14.80 9.18
C ASN A 33 22.70 16.04 9.07
N PHE A 34 23.16 17.06 8.35
CA PHE A 34 22.37 18.25 8.05
C PHE A 34 21.09 17.95 7.26
N GLY A 35 21.00 16.78 6.60
CA GLY A 35 19.80 16.37 5.87
C GLY A 35 18.51 16.42 6.69
N ARG A 36 18.55 16.03 7.97
CA ARG A 36 17.36 16.08 8.84
C ARG A 36 16.89 17.51 9.10
N GLN A 37 17.83 18.44 9.27
CA GLN A 37 17.52 19.87 9.44
C GLN A 37 17.02 20.51 8.15
N LEU A 38 17.41 20.00 6.98
CA LEU A 38 16.87 20.50 5.70
C LEU A 38 15.39 20.17 5.55
N LEU A 39 14.92 19.02 6.07
CA LEU A 39 13.50 18.64 6.01
C LEU A 39 12.60 19.56 6.83
N THR A 40 13.11 20.18 7.91
CA THR A 40 12.32 21.09 8.75
C THR A 40 12.21 22.50 8.16
N LYS A 41 13.00 22.83 7.13
CA LYS A 41 12.94 24.15 6.48
C LYS A 41 11.72 24.22 5.58
N THR A 42 10.84 25.20 5.84
CA THR A 42 9.58 25.40 5.11
C THR A 42 9.77 25.38 3.59
N ASN A 43 10.75 26.12 3.07
CA ASN A 43 11.00 26.20 1.63
C ASN A 43 11.46 24.88 0.99
N VAL A 44 12.13 24.01 1.75
CA VAL A 44 12.54 22.67 1.29
C VAL A 44 11.36 21.71 1.35
N SER A 45 10.61 21.73 2.45
CA SER A 45 9.40 20.91 2.62
C SER A 45 8.35 21.21 1.53
N GLU A 46 8.07 22.48 1.26
CA GLU A 46 7.16 22.91 0.18
C GLU A 46 7.61 22.39 -1.19
N TYR A 47 8.91 22.42 -1.47
CA TYR A 47 9.44 21.91 -2.74
C TYR A 47 9.33 20.39 -2.83
N ILE A 48 9.61 19.65 -1.74
CA ILE A 48 9.40 18.20 -1.66
C ILE A 48 7.94 17.87 -1.93
N GLN A 49 7.00 18.56 -1.27
CA GLN A 49 5.57 18.36 -1.48
C GLN A 49 5.15 18.61 -2.93
N LYS A 50 5.60 19.72 -3.54
CA LYS A 50 5.34 20.01 -4.95
C LYS A 50 5.87 18.92 -5.87
N ARG A 51 7.07 18.39 -5.59
CA ARG A 51 7.69 17.31 -6.37
C ARG A 51 6.98 15.98 -6.19
N MET A 52 6.52 15.65 -4.98
CA MET A 52 5.68 14.49 -4.71
C MET A 52 4.36 14.58 -5.48
N GLN A 53 3.67 15.72 -5.43
CA GLN A 53 2.43 15.95 -6.19
C GLN A 53 2.64 15.81 -7.70
N ALA A 54 3.74 16.36 -8.23
CA ALA A 54 4.09 16.21 -9.65
C ALA A 54 4.40 14.75 -10.02
N GLN A 55 5.07 13.99 -9.14
CA GLN A 55 5.30 12.56 -9.34
C GLN A 55 3.99 11.76 -9.31
N GLN A 56 3.12 12.01 -8.33
CA GLN A 56 1.79 11.40 -8.23
C GLN A 56 0.96 11.65 -9.49
N SER A 57 0.99 12.88 -10.01
CA SER A 57 0.31 13.25 -11.26
C SER A 57 0.88 12.50 -12.46
N ARG A 58 2.22 12.35 -12.54
CA ARG A 58 2.89 11.69 -13.66
C ARG A 58 2.71 10.17 -13.66
N THR A 59 2.73 9.53 -12.50
CA THR A 59 2.56 8.07 -12.39
C THR A 59 1.10 7.65 -12.24
N GLU A 60 0.19 8.62 -12.10
CA GLU A 60 -1.23 8.39 -11.76
C GLU A 60 -1.37 7.51 -10.49
N ILE A 61 -0.40 7.56 -9.58
CA ILE A 61 -0.45 6.85 -8.30
C ILE A 61 -0.90 7.87 -7.26
N THR A 62 -2.21 7.98 -7.10
CA THR A 62 -2.85 8.81 -6.08
C THR A 62 -3.09 7.99 -4.81
N GLN A 63 -3.33 8.69 -3.69
CA GLN A 63 -3.75 8.03 -2.46
C GLN A 63 -5.01 7.20 -2.68
N ASP A 64 -6.01 7.75 -3.38
CA ASP A 64 -7.23 7.04 -3.74
C ASP A 64 -6.95 5.76 -4.53
N ARG A 65 -6.03 5.80 -5.50
CA ARG A 65 -5.65 4.59 -6.26
C ARG A 65 -5.01 3.53 -5.37
N VAL A 66 -4.11 3.93 -4.46
CA VAL A 66 -3.51 2.98 -3.50
C VAL A 66 -4.59 2.35 -2.62
N LEU A 67 -5.57 3.12 -2.16
CA LEU A 67 -6.69 2.60 -1.37
C LEU A 67 -7.58 1.67 -2.18
N GLN A 68 -7.85 1.98 -3.46
CA GLN A 68 -8.61 1.12 -4.37
C GLN A 68 -7.92 -0.23 -4.58
N GLU A 69 -6.60 -0.24 -4.77
CA GLU A 69 -5.81 -1.47 -4.92
C GLU A 69 -5.80 -2.30 -3.62
N LEU A 70 -5.59 -1.66 -2.47
CA LEU A 70 -5.66 -2.33 -1.17
C LEU A 70 -7.07 -2.89 -0.90
N ALA A 71 -8.12 -2.16 -1.26
CA ALA A 71 -9.50 -2.61 -1.12
C ALA A 71 -9.80 -3.81 -2.02
N ALA A 72 -9.30 -3.81 -3.27
CA ALA A 72 -9.43 -4.94 -4.18
C ALA A 72 -8.83 -6.22 -3.58
N ILE A 73 -7.64 -6.13 -2.98
CA ILE A 73 -6.98 -7.25 -2.28
C ILE A 73 -7.74 -7.64 -1.00
N GLY A 74 -8.03 -6.66 -0.14
CA GLY A 74 -8.64 -6.87 1.17
C GLY A 74 -10.04 -7.46 1.09
N PHE A 75 -10.79 -7.15 0.03
CA PHE A 75 -12.16 -7.65 -0.15
C PHE A 75 -12.29 -8.79 -1.17
N ALA A 76 -11.18 -9.23 -1.79
CA ALA A 76 -11.20 -10.39 -2.67
C ALA A 76 -11.78 -11.63 -1.97
N ARG A 77 -12.56 -12.41 -2.73
CA ARG A 77 -13.16 -13.68 -2.28
C ARG A 77 -12.71 -14.81 -3.19
N GLY A 78 -12.25 -15.93 -2.61
CA GLY A 78 -11.82 -17.09 -3.39
C GLY A 78 -12.90 -17.65 -4.33
N THR A 79 -14.18 -17.55 -3.93
CA THR A 79 -15.35 -17.97 -4.74
C THR A 79 -15.56 -17.13 -5.99
N ASP A 80 -14.90 -15.98 -6.10
CA ASP A 80 -14.92 -15.17 -7.30
C ASP A 80 -13.98 -15.72 -8.37
N TYR A 81 -13.00 -16.55 -8.00
CA TYR A 81 -11.99 -17.14 -8.90
C TYR A 81 -12.20 -18.63 -9.18
N ALA A 82 -12.85 -19.34 -8.26
CA ALA A 82 -13.09 -20.77 -8.38
C ALA A 82 -14.47 -21.15 -7.85
N GLN A 83 -15.06 -22.19 -8.41
CA GLN A 83 -16.32 -22.75 -7.96
C GLN A 83 -16.24 -24.27 -7.77
N VAL A 84 -16.97 -24.78 -6.79
CA VAL A 84 -17.18 -26.22 -6.64
C VAL A 84 -18.45 -26.58 -7.44
N THR A 85 -18.29 -27.46 -8.42
CA THR A 85 -19.38 -27.96 -9.25
C THR A 85 -20.28 -28.92 -8.48
N LYS A 86 -21.47 -29.24 -9.01
CA LYS A 86 -22.41 -30.19 -8.37
C LYS A 86 -21.83 -31.60 -8.18
N SER A 87 -20.81 -31.98 -8.96
CA SER A 87 -20.10 -33.25 -8.83
C SER A 87 -18.97 -33.22 -7.78
N GLY A 88 -18.75 -32.08 -7.12
CA GLY A 88 -17.66 -31.89 -6.15
C GLY A 88 -16.32 -31.50 -6.78
N ALA A 89 -16.21 -31.41 -8.11
CA ALA A 89 -15.00 -30.97 -8.78
C ALA A 89 -14.82 -29.43 -8.69
N VAL A 90 -13.57 -28.96 -8.60
CA VAL A 90 -13.22 -27.53 -8.62
C VAL A 90 -13.04 -27.06 -10.06
N ALA A 91 -13.71 -25.97 -10.43
CA ALA A 91 -13.55 -25.29 -11.71
C ALA A 91 -13.03 -23.86 -11.48
N ILE A 92 -11.90 -23.53 -12.10
CA ILE A 92 -11.33 -22.18 -12.08
C ILE A 92 -12.07 -21.33 -13.13
N LYS A 93 -12.39 -20.09 -12.78
CA LYS A 93 -13.00 -19.15 -13.71
C LYS A 93 -11.96 -18.63 -14.71
N PRO A 94 -12.31 -18.53 -16.00
CA PRO A 94 -11.45 -17.91 -17.00
C PRO A 94 -11.04 -16.48 -16.63
N THR A 95 -9.79 -16.12 -16.92
CA THR A 95 -9.21 -14.82 -16.53
C THR A 95 -9.83 -13.63 -17.27
N ASP A 96 -10.39 -13.86 -18.45
CA ASP A 96 -11.13 -12.88 -19.24
C ASP A 96 -12.51 -12.53 -18.63
N GLN A 97 -13.04 -13.40 -17.75
CA GLN A 97 -14.26 -13.15 -16.99
C GLN A 97 -14.02 -12.41 -15.68
N LEU A 98 -12.76 -12.18 -15.30
CA LEU A 98 -12.41 -11.42 -14.10
C LEU A 98 -12.45 -9.91 -14.38
N ASN A 99 -13.03 -9.15 -13.45
CA ASN A 99 -12.94 -7.69 -13.47
C ASN A 99 -11.58 -7.20 -12.97
N ASP A 100 -11.31 -5.89 -13.10
CA ASP A 100 -9.98 -5.35 -12.78
C ASP A 100 -9.63 -5.45 -11.30
N GLN A 101 -10.61 -5.32 -10.40
CA GLN A 101 -10.39 -5.53 -8.96
C GLN A 101 -10.01 -6.98 -8.65
N GLN A 102 -10.67 -7.93 -9.32
CA GLN A 102 -10.36 -9.34 -9.16
C GLN A 102 -8.96 -9.65 -9.69
N LYS A 103 -8.58 -9.09 -10.84
CA LYS A 103 -7.24 -9.23 -11.41
C LYS A 103 -6.17 -8.63 -10.51
N ALA A 104 -6.42 -7.46 -9.94
CA ALA A 104 -5.50 -6.78 -9.02
C ALA A 104 -5.13 -7.62 -7.79
N ALA A 105 -6.04 -8.47 -7.32
CA ALA A 105 -5.78 -9.34 -6.19
C ALA A 105 -5.01 -10.63 -6.54
N VAL A 106 -4.82 -10.97 -7.83
CA VAL A 106 -4.09 -12.17 -8.25
C VAL A 106 -2.57 -11.89 -8.28
N THR A 107 -1.80 -12.69 -7.55
CA THR A 107 -0.33 -12.60 -7.52
C THR A 107 0.35 -13.66 -8.38
N GLY A 108 -0.38 -14.67 -8.81
CA GLY A 108 0.14 -15.68 -9.74
C GLY A 108 -0.88 -16.75 -10.09
N ILE A 109 -0.70 -17.33 -11.28
CA ILE A 109 -1.45 -18.49 -11.77
C ILE A 109 -0.42 -19.54 -12.17
N LYS A 110 -0.58 -20.77 -11.67
CA LYS A 110 0.37 -21.87 -11.92
C LYS A 110 -0.37 -23.11 -12.38
N GLU A 111 0.14 -23.73 -13.43
CA GLU A 111 -0.27 -25.08 -13.82
C GLU A 111 0.66 -26.09 -13.14
N THR A 112 0.07 -27.10 -12.52
CA THR A 112 0.77 -28.16 -11.79
C THR A 112 0.24 -29.53 -12.23
N GLN A 113 0.92 -30.60 -11.82
CA GLN A 113 0.43 -31.96 -12.06
C GLN A 113 -0.94 -32.24 -11.40
N ALA A 114 -1.31 -31.48 -10.37
CA ALA A 114 -2.59 -31.58 -9.67
C ALA A 114 -3.65 -30.60 -10.19
N GLY A 115 -3.36 -29.83 -11.24
CA GLY A 115 -4.26 -28.82 -11.82
C GLY A 115 -3.74 -27.39 -11.65
N VAL A 116 -4.65 -26.42 -11.75
CA VAL A 116 -4.33 -24.98 -11.74
C VAL A 116 -4.46 -24.40 -10.33
N GLU A 117 -3.40 -23.74 -9.87
CA GLU A 117 -3.36 -22.96 -8.63
C GLU A 117 -3.48 -21.46 -8.95
N VAL A 118 -4.44 -20.78 -8.31
CA VAL A 118 -4.57 -19.31 -8.35
C VAL A 118 -4.15 -18.75 -7.00
N LYS A 119 -3.12 -17.91 -6.99
CA LYS A 119 -2.61 -17.24 -5.78
C LYS A 119 -3.18 -15.84 -5.68
N LEU A 120 -3.70 -15.52 -4.50
CA LEU A 120 -4.15 -14.17 -4.17
C LEU A 120 -3.12 -13.45 -3.31
N ALA A 121 -3.14 -12.13 -3.35
CA ALA A 121 -2.36 -11.29 -2.44
C ALA A 121 -2.83 -11.46 -0.98
N ASP A 122 -1.98 -11.03 -0.05
CA ASP A 122 -2.26 -11.12 1.38
C ASP A 122 -3.41 -10.18 1.79
N LYS A 123 -4.59 -10.78 1.91
CA LYS A 123 -5.83 -10.11 2.33
C LYS A 123 -5.72 -9.50 3.73
N VAL A 124 -5.09 -10.19 4.68
CA VAL A 124 -4.98 -9.72 6.06
C VAL A 124 -4.12 -8.48 6.11
N LYS A 125 -2.99 -8.49 5.40
CA LYS A 125 -2.10 -7.33 5.34
C LYS A 125 -2.76 -6.12 4.68
N ALA A 126 -3.52 -6.33 3.61
CA ALA A 126 -4.23 -5.25 2.95
C ALA A 126 -5.27 -4.60 3.87
N LEU A 127 -6.05 -5.40 4.61
CA LEU A 127 -7.04 -4.90 5.57
C LEU A 127 -6.38 -4.19 6.76
N GLU A 128 -5.23 -4.66 7.24
CA GLU A 128 -4.45 -3.97 8.28
C GLU A 128 -4.03 -2.56 7.81
N LEU A 129 -3.51 -2.44 6.58
CA LEU A 129 -3.10 -1.15 6.02
C LEU A 129 -4.29 -0.20 5.82
N LEU A 130 -5.43 -0.72 5.36
CA LEU A 130 -6.66 0.06 5.24
C LEU A 130 -7.16 0.55 6.60
N GLY A 131 -7.21 -0.32 7.61
CA GLY A 131 -7.64 0.06 8.95
C GLY A 131 -6.69 1.09 9.58
N LYS A 132 -5.37 0.97 9.36
CA LYS A 132 -4.39 1.99 9.79
C LYS A 132 -4.66 3.33 9.11
N HIS A 133 -4.94 3.34 7.82
CA HIS A 133 -5.26 4.57 7.10
C HIS A 133 -6.55 5.24 7.62
N LEU A 134 -7.53 4.44 8.05
CA LEU A 134 -8.79 4.91 8.64
C LEU A 134 -8.67 5.28 10.13
N GLY A 135 -7.47 5.14 10.73
CA GLY A 135 -7.26 5.41 12.16
C GLY A 135 -7.91 4.37 13.09
N MET A 136 -8.29 3.19 12.59
CA MET A 136 -8.94 2.13 13.38
C MET A 136 -8.02 1.51 14.44
N PHE A 137 -6.72 1.77 14.36
CA PHE A 137 -5.70 1.18 15.25
C PHE A 137 -4.88 2.22 16.02
N ASP A 138 -5.26 3.50 15.95
CA ASP A 138 -4.54 4.59 16.63
C ASP A 138 -5.16 4.85 18.01
N GLY A 139 -4.75 4.04 18.99
CA GLY A 139 -5.18 4.17 20.38
C GLY A 139 -4.65 3.02 21.26
N ALA A 140 -3.54 3.28 21.94
CA ALA A 140 -2.88 2.45 22.96
C ALA A 140 -2.29 1.09 22.51
N SER A 141 -1.14 0.75 23.12
CA SER A 141 -0.69 -0.63 23.20
C SER A 141 -1.84 -1.52 23.65
N GLN A 142 -2.33 -2.38 22.78
CA GLN A 142 -3.09 -3.54 23.18
C GLN A 142 -2.95 -4.59 22.07
N SER A 143 -2.36 -5.72 22.44
CA SER A 143 -2.90 -7.00 21.99
C SER A 143 -4.41 -6.84 21.95
N ALA A 144 -5.02 -6.93 20.77
CA ALA A 144 -6.47 -7.01 20.69
C ALA A 144 -6.87 -8.21 21.56
N ASP A 145 -7.34 -7.94 22.78
CA ASP A 145 -7.77 -8.98 23.67
C ASP A 145 -8.96 -9.66 23.00
N ILE A 146 -9.11 -10.97 23.21
CA ILE A 146 -10.09 -11.80 22.51
C ILE A 146 -11.52 -11.25 22.66
N GLU A 147 -11.78 -10.47 23.71
CA GLU A 147 -13.04 -9.78 23.97
C GLU A 147 -13.35 -8.64 22.98
N ASP A 148 -12.38 -7.82 22.60
CA ASP A 148 -12.59 -6.73 21.61
C ASP A 148 -12.97 -7.29 20.23
N LEU A 149 -12.35 -8.41 19.85
CA LEU A 149 -12.67 -9.11 18.60
C LEU A 149 -14.04 -9.80 18.67
N ALA A 150 -14.47 -10.25 19.85
CA ALA A 150 -15.79 -10.85 20.04
C ALA A 150 -16.90 -9.80 19.92
N ASP A 151 -16.68 -8.59 20.44
CA ASP A 151 -17.67 -7.52 20.36
C ASP A 151 -17.73 -6.91 18.95
N LEU A 152 -16.60 -6.72 18.28
CA LEU A 152 -16.58 -6.36 16.86
C LEU A 152 -17.29 -7.41 15.99
N ARG A 153 -17.11 -8.71 16.31
CA ARG A 153 -17.81 -9.80 15.61
C ARG A 153 -19.32 -9.73 15.82
N LYS A 154 -19.81 -9.43 17.02
CA LYS A 154 -21.24 -9.27 17.28
C LYS A 154 -21.82 -8.07 16.52
N GLU A 155 -21.10 -6.96 16.50
CA GLU A 155 -21.53 -5.73 15.83
C GLU A 155 -21.58 -5.89 14.31
N VAL A 156 -20.55 -6.49 13.71
CA VAL A 156 -20.44 -6.65 12.25
C VAL A 156 -21.30 -7.81 11.74
N PHE A 157 -21.41 -8.91 12.49
CA PHE A 157 -22.05 -10.15 12.01
C PHE A 157 -23.37 -10.49 12.73
N GLY A 158 -23.83 -9.65 13.67
CA GLY A 158 -25.14 -9.78 14.32
C GLY A 158 -25.36 -11.11 15.06
N LYS A 159 -24.28 -11.78 15.52
CA LYS A 159 -24.33 -13.04 16.26
C LYS A 159 -23.47 -13.00 17.51
#